data_AF-H1LZ54-F1
#
_entry.id   AF-H1LZ54-F1
#
_cell.length_a   1.000
_cell.length_b   1.000
_cell.length_c   1.000
_cell.angle_alpha   90.00
_cell.angle_beta   90.00
_cell.angle_gamma   90.00
#
_symmetry.space_group_name_H-M   'P 1'
#
loop_
_entity.id
_entity.type
_entity.pdbx_description
1 polymer ?
#
loop_
_entity_poly.entity_id
_entity_poly.type
_entity_poly.pdbx_seq_one_letter_code
_entity_poly.pdbx_strand_id
1 'polypeptide(L)'
;MTVGFTYKEMSEVIGEDKARALYTELYKQPFHKENLSISTKKVYKSSDTEKYVYELKDNRYIETVFIKRRDGGTVCVSTQVWLFCWLYFL
;
A
#
# COMPACT_ATOMS: atom_id res chain seq x y z
N MET A 1 -5.58 0.85 11.35
CA MET A 1 -4.74 1.78 12.14
C MET A 1 -3.39 1.11 12.33
N THR A 2 -2.39 1.32 11.48
CA THR A 2 -1.01 0.78 11.68
C THR A 2 0.02 1.24 10.65
N VAL A 3 -0.41 1.66 9.44
CA VAL A 3 0.49 2.27 8.45
C VAL A 3 0.87 3.69 8.88
N GLY A 4 1.95 3.82 9.64
CA GLY A 4 2.46 5.09 10.17
C GLY A 4 3.46 4.94 11.32
N PHE A 5 3.55 3.75 11.92
CA PHE A 5 4.48 3.46 13.01
C PHE A 5 5.36 2.26 12.67
N THR A 6 6.58 2.31 13.16
CA THR A 6 7.52 1.19 13.14
C THR A 6 7.14 0.16 14.21
N TYR A 7 7.62 -1.08 14.03
CA TYR A 7 7.42 -2.14 15.02
C TYR A 7 7.90 -1.73 16.41
N LYS A 8 9.04 -1.02 16.49
CA LYS A 8 9.64 -0.55 17.73
C LYS A 8 8.75 0.48 18.44
N GLU A 9 8.26 1.49 17.72
CA GLU A 9 7.35 2.49 18.28
C GLU A 9 6.07 1.83 18.81
N MET A 10 5.56 0.81 18.10
CA MET A 10 4.39 0.08 18.55
C MET A 10 4.69 -0.79 19.77
N SER A 11 5.80 -1.51 19.81
CA SER A 11 6.14 -2.37 20.96
C SER A 11 6.38 -1.57 22.24
N GLU A 12 6.90 -0.34 22.13
CA GLU A 12 7.05 0.59 23.26
C GLU A 12 5.68 1.05 23.83
N VAL A 13 4.63 1.15 23.00
CA VAL A 13 3.31 1.65 23.42
C VAL A 13 2.37 0.53 23.88
N ILE A 14 2.31 -0.59 23.14
CA ILE A 14 1.35 -1.67 23.40
C ILE A 14 1.98 -2.94 23.98
N GLY A 15 3.31 -2.98 24.10
CA GLY A 15 4.07 -4.14 24.56
C GLY A 15 4.44 -5.11 23.43
N GLU A 16 5.58 -5.78 23.60
CA GLU A 16 6.20 -6.65 22.60
C GLU A 16 5.28 -7.77 22.11
N ASP A 17 4.59 -8.47 23.02
CA ASP A 17 3.74 -9.60 22.65
C ASP A 17 2.53 -9.17 21.80
N LYS A 18 1.94 -8.00 22.11
CA LYS A 18 0.81 -7.45 21.35
C LYS A 18 1.27 -6.89 20.01
N ALA A 19 2.41 -6.19 19.98
CA ALA A 19 3.00 -5.71 18.73
C ALA A 19 3.35 -6.87 17.78
N ARG A 20 3.94 -7.95 18.30
CA ARG A 20 4.24 -9.16 17.53
C ARG A 20 3.00 -9.79 16.92
N ALA A 21 1.92 -9.93 17.71
CA ALA A 21 0.65 -10.45 17.21
C ALA A 21 0.08 -9.56 16.10
N LEU A 22 0.04 -8.24 16.33
CA LEU A 22 -0.47 -7.25 15.38
C LEU A 22 0.28 -7.25 14.05
N TYR A 23 1.62 -7.20 14.06
CA TYR A 23 2.39 -7.18 12.80
C TYR A 23 2.37 -8.54 12.09
N THR A 24 2.23 -9.64 12.84
CA THR A 24 2.02 -10.96 12.23
C THR A 24 0.70 -11.02 11.48
N GLU A 25 -0.37 -10.51 12.08
CA GLU A 25 -1.69 -10.40 11.43
C GLU A 25 -1.65 -9.49 10.21
N LEU A 26 -0.97 -8.35 10.27
CA LEU A 26 -0.91 -7.38 9.17
C LEU A 26 -0.11 -7.86 7.96
N TYR A 27 1.00 -8.57 8.16
CA TYR A 27 1.96 -8.85 7.09
C TYR A 27 2.11 -10.34 6.72
N LYS A 28 1.75 -11.29 7.60
CA LYS A 28 1.89 -12.72 7.31
C LYS A 28 0.57 -13.40 6.95
N GLN A 29 -0.56 -12.86 7.43
CA GLN A 29 -1.86 -13.44 7.11
C GLN A 29 -2.35 -13.00 5.72
N PRO A 30 -3.25 -13.79 5.10
CA PRO A 30 -3.90 -13.39 3.86
C PRO A 30 -4.54 -12.00 3.99
N PHE A 31 -4.64 -11.30 2.87
CA PHE A 31 -5.13 -9.94 2.82
C PHE A 31 -6.57 -9.80 3.36
N HIS A 32 -6.76 -8.94 4.37
CA HIS A 32 -8.06 -8.58 4.92
C HIS A 32 -8.40 -7.13 4.57
N LYS A 33 -9.55 -6.92 3.91
CA LYS A 33 -9.96 -5.59 3.39
C LYS A 33 -10.16 -4.54 4.48
N GLU A 34 -10.50 -4.97 5.69
CA GLU A 34 -10.70 -4.09 6.86
C GLU A 34 -9.43 -3.39 7.36
N ASN A 35 -8.26 -3.89 6.96
CA ASN A 35 -6.97 -3.27 7.29
C ASN A 35 -6.61 -2.10 6.34
N LEU A 36 -7.36 -1.90 5.25
CA LEU A 36 -7.16 -0.79 4.35
C LEU A 36 -7.81 0.49 4.89
N SER A 37 -7.00 1.54 5.03
CA SER A 37 -7.48 2.89 5.35
C SER A 37 -7.92 3.69 4.12
N ILE A 38 -7.80 3.12 2.92
CA ILE A 38 -7.98 3.80 1.63
C ILE A 38 -8.98 3.01 0.78
N SER A 39 -9.86 3.73 0.08
CA SER A 39 -10.88 3.11 -0.77
C SER A 39 -10.34 2.86 -2.18
N THR A 40 -10.51 1.64 -2.68
CA THR A 40 -10.18 1.31 -4.07
C THR A 40 -11.33 1.76 -4.97
N LYS A 41 -11.05 2.71 -5.88
CA LYS A 41 -12.06 3.28 -6.79
C LYS A 41 -12.18 2.47 -8.08
N LYS A 42 -11.04 2.11 -8.67
CA LYS A 42 -10.97 1.35 -9.93
C LYS A 42 -9.81 0.37 -9.90
N VAL A 43 -9.99 -0.75 -10.59
CA VAL A 43 -8.95 -1.74 -10.87
C VAL A 43 -8.96 -2.02 -12.37
N TYR A 44 -7.83 -1.85 -13.02
CA TYR A 44 -7.61 -2.21 -14.41
C TYR A 44 -6.73 -3.46 -14.45
N LYS A 45 -7.18 -4.49 -15.15
CA LYS A 45 -6.45 -5.76 -15.25
C LYS A 45 -6.10 -6.04 -16.71
N SER A 46 -4.82 -6.36 -16.92
CA SER A 46 -4.28 -6.94 -18.13
C SER A 46 -3.74 -8.34 -17.80
N SER A 47 -3.12 -9.02 -18.77
CA SER A 47 -2.57 -10.38 -18.60
C SER A 47 -1.62 -10.51 -17.41
N ASP A 48 -0.66 -9.60 -17.31
CA ASP A 48 0.43 -9.62 -16.34
C ASP A 48 0.47 -8.35 -15.47
N THR A 49 -0.40 -7.39 -15.74
CA THR A 49 -0.35 -6.06 -15.14
C THR A 49 -1.70 -5.71 -14.52
N GLU A 50 -1.70 -5.31 -13.25
CA GLU A 50 -2.88 -4.82 -12.55
C GLU A 50 -2.61 -3.41 -12.03
N LYS A 51 -3.47 -2.45 -12.41
CA LYS A 51 -3.38 -1.07 -11.95
C LYS A 51 -4.55 -0.76 -11.02
N TYR A 52 -4.22 -0.25 -9.84
CA TYR A 52 -5.14 0.12 -8.78
C TYR A 52 -5.18 1.65 -8.66
N VAL A 53 -6.40 2.21 -8.64
CA VAL A 53 -6.63 3.63 -8.38
C VAL A 53 -7.30 3.76 -7.02
N TYR A 54 -6.64 4.49 -6.13
CA TYR A 54 -7.11 4.73 -4.77
C TYR A 54 -7.57 6.17 -4.61
N GLU A 55 -8.68 6.35 -3.90
CA GLU A 55 -9.19 7.66 -3.51
C GLU A 55 -8.78 7.95 -2.06
N LEU A 56 -8.05 9.06 -1.89
CA LEU A 56 -7.61 9.56 -0.60
C LEU A 56 -8.72 10.41 0.07
N LYS A 57 -8.58 10.65 1.37
CA LYS A 57 -9.58 11.38 2.18
C LYS A 57 -9.84 12.82 1.71
N ASP A 58 -8.88 13.42 1.01
CA ASP A 58 -8.94 14.77 0.46
C ASP A 58 -9.44 14.80 -0.99
N ASN A 59 -10.10 13.72 -1.45
CA ASN A 59 -10.64 13.53 -2.79
C ASN A 59 -9.58 13.58 -3.90
N ARG A 60 -8.31 13.35 -3.56
CA ARG A 60 -7.24 13.16 -4.54
C ARG A 60 -7.02 11.69 -4.82
N TYR A 61 -6.36 11.40 -5.94
CA TYR A 61 -6.13 10.04 -6.42
C TYR A 61 -4.64 9.71 -6.48
N ILE A 62 -4.31 8.48 -6.11
CA ILE A 62 -2.99 7.88 -6.36
C ILE A 62 -3.16 6.53 -7.05
N GLU A 63 -2.08 6.08 -7.67
CA GLU A 63 -2.08 4.84 -8.44
C GLU A 63 -0.98 3.91 -7.94
N THR A 64 -1.28 2.62 -7.94
CA THR A 64 -0.31 1.55 -7.71
C THR A 64 -0.41 0.56 -8.85
N VAL A 65 0.72 0.10 -9.37
CA VAL A 65 0.75 -0.90 -10.44
C VAL A 65 1.45 -2.15 -9.92
N PHE A 66 0.82 -3.30 -10.07
CA PHE A 66 1.42 -4.61 -9.85
C PHE A 66 1.74 -5.25 -11.20
N ILE A 67 2.99 -5.64 -11.38
CA ILE A 67 3.47 -6.33 -12.58
C ILE A 67 3.89 -7.74 -12.16
N LYS A 68 3.14 -8.74 -12.59
CA LYS A 68 3.43 -10.15 -12.39
C LYS A 68 4.59 -10.58 -13.28
N ARG A 69 5.56 -11.28 -12.71
CA ARG A 69 6.68 -11.93 -13.41
C ARG A 69 6.60 -13.44 -13.18
N ARG A 70 7.49 -14.20 -13.81
CA ARG A 70 7.55 -15.68 -13.65
C ARG A 70 7.83 -16.07 -12.20
N ASP A 71 8.84 -15.43 -11.59
CA ASP A 71 9.39 -15.83 -10.29
C ASP A 71 9.04 -14.84 -9.16
N GLY A 72 8.07 -13.96 -9.39
CA GLY A 72 7.66 -12.95 -8.41
C GLY A 72 6.79 -11.87 -9.01
N GLY A 73 6.71 -10.73 -8.35
CA GLY A 73 6.00 -9.56 -8.85
C GLY A 73 6.61 -8.26 -8.35
N THR A 74 6.42 -7.20 -9.12
CA THR A 74 6.90 -5.86 -8.79
C THR A 74 5.71 -4.95 -8.53
N VAL A 75 5.77 -4.19 -7.43
CA VAL A 75 4.76 -3.18 -7.10
C VAL A 75 5.37 -1.79 -7.28
N CYS A 76 4.77 -0.96 -8.12
CA CYS A 76 5.07 0.46 -8.24
C CYS A 76 4.18 1.23 -7.26
N VAL A 77 4.78 1.83 -6.24
CA VAL A 77 4.08 2.58 -5.19
C VAL A 77 4.29 4.08 -5.39
N SER A 78 3.19 4.83 -5.41
CA SER A 78 3.24 6.30 -5.46
C SER A 78 3.71 6.89 -4.13
N THR A 79 4.57 7.91 -4.18
CA THR A 79 5.11 8.60 -2.98
C THR A 79 4.50 9.97 -2.74
N GLN A 80 3.98 10.61 -3.78
CA GLN A 80 3.40 11.95 -3.73
C GLN A 80 2.10 11.99 -4.53
N VAL A 81 1.20 12.89 -4.13
CA VAL A 81 0.02 13.22 -4.91
C VAL A 81 0.43 14.35 -5.86
N TRP A 82 0.65 14.00 -7.13
CA TRP A 82 1.29 14.83 -8.15
C TRP A 82 2.81 14.98 -7.99
N LEU A 83 3.48 15.38 -9.08
CA LEU A 83 4.89 15.74 -9.10
C LEU A 83 5.01 17.19 -9.57
N PHE A 84 5.64 18.05 -8.78
CA PHE A 84 5.88 19.47 -9.13
C PHE A 84 7.05 19.63 -10.13
N CYS A 85 7.83 18.58 -10.37
CA CYS A 85 8.96 18.63 -11.28
C CYS A 85 8.48 18.41 -12.73
N TRP A 86 8.67 19.41 -13.59
CA TRP A 86 8.34 19.34 -15.02
C TRP A 86 9.40 18.48 -15.74
N LEU A 87 9.27 17.16 -15.63
CA LEU A 87 9.98 16.23 -16.50
C LEU A 87 9.29 16.23 -17.86
N TYR A 88 9.89 16.92 -18.82
CA TYR A 88 9.55 16.73 -20.22
C TYR A 88 10.10 15.36 -20.66
N PHE A 89 9.21 14.46 -21.03
CA PHE A 89 9.59 13.30 -21.82
C PHE A 89 9.97 13.80 -23.22
N LEU A 90 11.25 13.69 -23.55
CA LEU A 90 11.80 13.98 -24.89
C LEU A 90 11.30 12.98 -25.93
#